data_AF-A0A7S4KAU0-F1
#
_entry.id   AF-A0A7S4KAU0-F1
#
_cell.length_a   1.000
_cell.length_b   1.000
_cell.length_c   1.000
_cell.angle_alpha   90.00
_cell.angle_beta   90.00
_cell.angle_gamma   90.00
#
_symmetry.space_group_name_H-M   'P 1'
#
loop_
_entity.id
_entity.type
_entity.pdbx_description
1 polymer ?
#
loop_
_entity_poly.entity_id
_entity_poly.type
_entity_poly.pdbx_seq_one_letter_code
_entity_poly.pdbx_strand_id
1 'polypeptide(L)'
;MLKNCGKSCGVCGKFEKAKTETETVIYTPPLLMNPCADGHDRCAEWAGLGECDKHLQYMQNNCQKSCGVCLPDGTPCSDNHEKCGRWAERGECAANPKYMHRNCKKSCEVCDQYRMISVKCVDEDERCAMWAENSECDNNPGYMLNSCAKICVRPK
;
A
#
# COMPACT_ATOMS: atom_id res chain seq x y z
N MET A 1 -13.92 -23.41 4.46
CA MET A 1 -12.68 -22.63 4.61
C MET A 1 -12.60 -21.66 3.43
N LEU A 2 -12.48 -20.37 3.72
CA LEU A 2 -12.90 -19.27 2.83
C LEU A 2 -11.96 -19.11 1.61
N LYS A 3 -12.54 -19.15 0.40
CA LYS A 3 -11.84 -19.23 -0.91
C LYS A 3 -11.31 -17.91 -1.48
N ASN A 4 -11.29 -16.79 -0.73
CA ASN A 4 -11.05 -15.46 -1.32
C ASN A 4 -9.93 -14.61 -0.70
N CYS A 5 -9.02 -15.17 0.12
CA CYS A 5 -7.94 -14.38 0.74
C CYS A 5 -6.61 -14.51 -0.03
N GLY A 6 -6.51 -13.92 -1.23
CA GLY A 6 -5.31 -14.06 -2.08
C GLY A 6 -4.84 -12.80 -2.81
N LYS A 7 -5.46 -11.63 -2.57
CA LYS A 7 -5.10 -10.39 -3.30
C LYS A 7 -4.63 -9.24 -2.40
N SER A 8 -4.61 -9.41 -1.08
CA SER A 8 -4.35 -8.32 -0.13
C SER A 8 -3.29 -8.63 0.94
N CYS A 9 -2.54 -9.72 0.82
CA CYS A 9 -1.44 -10.04 1.74
C CYS A 9 -0.15 -10.17 0.94
N GLY A 10 0.88 -9.42 1.36
CA GLY A 10 2.14 -9.21 0.64
C GLY A 10 2.73 -10.49 0.07
N VAL A 11 3.02 -10.50 -1.23
CA VAL A 11 3.62 -11.63 -1.93
C VAL A 11 5.10 -11.34 -2.15
N CYS A 12 5.97 -12.23 -1.69
CA CYS A 12 7.39 -12.22 -1.99
C CYS A 12 7.58 -12.82 -3.39
N GLY A 13 7.70 -11.97 -4.39
CA GLY A 13 7.94 -12.38 -5.77
C GLY A 13 8.73 -11.33 -6.52
N LYS A 14 9.62 -11.77 -7.42
CA LYS A 14 10.29 -10.87 -8.35
C LYS A 14 9.22 -10.17 -9.19
N PHE A 15 9.30 -8.85 -9.30
CA PHE A 15 8.50 -8.06 -10.23
C PHE A 15 8.94 -8.39 -11.66
N GLU A 16 8.45 -9.50 -12.22
CA GLU A 16 8.43 -9.62 -13.66
C GLU A 16 7.28 -8.77 -14.20
N LYS A 17 7.62 -7.85 -15.10
CA LYS A 17 6.69 -6.94 -15.77
C LYS A 17 5.54 -7.74 -16.39
N ALA A 18 4.39 -7.78 -15.73
CA ALA A 18 3.20 -8.40 -16.27
C ALA A 18 2.65 -7.51 -17.39
N LYS A 19 2.69 -8.05 -18.61
CA LYS A 19 2.04 -7.46 -19.78
C LYS A 19 0.53 -7.48 -19.58
N THR A 20 -0.05 -6.39 -20.06
CA THR A 20 -1.45 -6.03 -20.28
C THR A 20 -2.33 -7.20 -20.70
N GLU A 21 -3.34 -7.54 -19.89
CA GLU A 21 -4.63 -8.02 -20.36
C GLU A 21 -5.75 -7.43 -19.49
N THR A 22 -6.71 -6.80 -20.17
CA THR A 22 -7.84 -6.06 -19.61
C THR A 22 -8.92 -7.01 -19.11
N GLU A 23 -9.03 -7.16 -17.79
CA GLU A 23 -10.27 -7.62 -17.14
C GLU A 23 -10.85 -6.48 -16.30
N THR A 24 -12.02 -6.01 -16.71
CA THR A 24 -12.78 -4.99 -15.99
C THR A 24 -13.35 -5.57 -14.70
N VAL A 25 -12.65 -5.38 -13.59
CA VAL A 25 -13.20 -5.63 -12.26
C VAL A 25 -13.79 -4.33 -11.72
N ILE A 26 -15.10 -4.33 -11.47
CA ILE A 26 -15.85 -3.23 -10.86
C ILE A 26 -15.53 -3.22 -9.36
N TYR A 27 -14.30 -2.84 -9.00
CA TYR A 27 -14.03 -2.36 -7.65
C TYR A 27 -14.46 -0.90 -7.62
N THR A 28 -15.52 -0.58 -6.87
CA THR A 28 -15.71 0.77 -6.37
C THR A 28 -14.40 1.14 -5.64
N PRO A 29 -13.64 2.12 -6.14
CA PRO A 29 -12.39 2.51 -5.49
C PRO A 29 -12.73 2.92 -4.06
N PRO A 30 -12.05 2.39 -3.02
CA PRO A 30 -12.08 3.04 -1.73
C PRO A 30 -11.62 4.47 -1.97
N LEU A 31 -12.44 5.39 -1.49
CA LEU A 31 -12.43 6.80 -1.79
C LEU A 31 -11.10 7.44 -1.37
N LEU A 32 -10.10 7.41 -2.28
CA LEU A 32 -8.92 8.30 -2.27
C LEU A 32 -9.30 9.75 -2.62
N MET A 33 -10.56 10.14 -2.42
CA MET A 33 -11.09 11.48 -2.68
C MET A 33 -10.99 12.41 -1.47
N ASN A 34 -10.73 11.90 -0.27
CA ASN A 34 -10.50 12.76 0.88
C ASN A 34 -9.03 13.19 0.97
N PRO A 35 -8.74 14.42 1.41
CA PRO A 35 -7.40 14.76 1.86
C PRO A 35 -6.96 13.69 2.84
N CYS A 36 -5.78 13.11 2.60
CA CYS A 36 -5.20 12.15 3.52
C CYS A 36 -5.18 12.82 4.90
N ALA A 37 -5.91 12.24 5.86
CA ALA A 37 -6.10 12.79 7.18
C ALA A 37 -6.46 11.68 8.17
N ASP A 38 -6.34 12.01 9.44
CA ASP A 38 -7.02 11.25 10.47
C ASP A 38 -8.36 11.93 10.72
N GLY A 39 -9.43 11.14 10.67
CA GLY A 39 -10.80 11.53 10.94
C GLY A 39 -11.20 11.36 12.41
N HIS A 40 -10.28 10.90 13.26
CA HIS A 40 -10.50 10.79 14.71
C HIS A 40 -9.22 11.11 15.50
N ASP A 41 -9.36 11.84 16.60
CA ASP A 41 -8.25 12.22 17.50
C ASP A 41 -7.46 11.04 18.10
N ARG A 42 -8.03 9.83 18.10
CA ARG A 42 -7.41 8.62 18.63
C ARG A 42 -6.77 7.74 17.56
N CYS A 43 -6.77 8.18 16.30
CA CYS A 43 -6.15 7.41 15.22
C CYS A 43 -4.69 7.06 15.51
N ALA A 44 -3.92 7.98 16.12
CA ALA A 44 -2.53 7.72 16.47
C ALA A 44 -2.39 6.65 17.56
N GLU A 45 -3.24 6.70 18.59
CA GLU A 45 -3.30 5.70 19.66
C GLU A 45 -3.69 4.33 19.11
N TRP A 46 -4.75 4.27 18.31
CA TRP A 46 -5.25 3.05 17.69
C TRP A 46 -4.24 2.43 16.73
N ALA A 47 -3.56 3.25 15.93
CA ALA A 47 -2.45 2.78 15.10
C ALA A 47 -1.33 2.17 15.96
N GLY A 48 -0.97 2.79 17.09
CA GLY A 48 -0.02 2.24 18.06
C GLY A 48 -0.45 0.93 18.72
N LEU A 49 -1.77 0.65 18.77
CA LEU A 49 -2.34 -0.61 19.27
C LEU A 49 -2.51 -1.70 18.18
N GLY A 50 -2.05 -1.42 16.95
CA GLY A 50 -2.13 -2.35 15.82
C GLY A 50 -3.52 -2.40 15.17
N GLU A 51 -4.36 -1.39 15.37
CA GLU A 51 -5.71 -1.35 14.79
C GLU A 51 -5.68 -1.25 13.26
N CYS A 52 -4.62 -0.67 12.69
CA CYS A 52 -4.41 -0.63 11.25
C CYS A 52 -4.35 -2.02 10.62
N ASP A 53 -3.93 -3.03 11.39
CA ASP A 53 -3.87 -4.42 10.94
C ASP A 53 -5.18 -5.17 11.28
N LYS A 54 -5.67 -5.00 12.52
CA LYS A 54 -6.86 -5.69 13.03
C LYS A 54 -8.17 -5.23 12.37
N HIS A 55 -8.27 -3.93 12.08
CA HIS A 55 -9.45 -3.27 11.54
C HIS A 55 -9.12 -2.41 10.32
N LEU A 56 -8.36 -3.01 9.40
CA LEU A 56 -7.83 -2.39 8.19
C LEU A 56 -8.84 -1.51 7.45
N GLN A 57 -10.04 -2.01 7.16
CA GLN A 57 -11.02 -1.26 6.37
C GLN A 57 -11.51 0.01 7.09
N TYR A 58 -11.75 -0.06 8.40
CA TYR A 58 -12.15 1.12 9.17
C TYR A 58 -11.00 2.12 9.25
N MET A 59 -9.81 1.63 9.57
CA MET A 59 -8.64 2.45 9.80
C MET A 59 -8.11 3.09 8.51
N GLN A 60 -8.16 2.41 7.37
CA GLN A 60 -7.82 3.02 6.07
C GLN A 60 -8.82 4.09 5.63
N ASN A 61 -10.07 4.03 6.08
CA ASN A 61 -11.08 5.02 5.74
C ASN A 61 -11.11 6.20 6.70
N ASN A 62 -10.69 6.02 7.95
CA ASN A 62 -10.83 7.01 9.00
C ASN A 62 -9.51 7.46 9.63
N CYS A 63 -8.40 6.76 9.43
CA CYS A 63 -7.12 6.99 10.10
C CYS A 63 -5.95 6.88 9.11
N GLN A 64 -6.06 7.56 7.97
CA GLN A 64 -5.18 7.35 6.83
C GLN A 64 -3.74 7.77 7.12
N LYS A 65 -3.57 8.88 7.86
CA LYS A 65 -2.25 9.37 8.26
C LYS A 65 -1.63 8.43 9.28
N SER A 66 -2.36 8.12 10.34
CA SER A 66 -1.89 7.26 11.43
C SER A 66 -1.55 5.85 10.97
N CYS A 67 -2.26 5.32 9.96
CA CYS A 67 -1.96 4.01 9.38
C CYS A 67 -0.95 4.03 8.23
N GLY A 68 -0.33 5.17 7.94
CA GLY A 68 0.73 5.27 6.93
C GLY A 68 0.27 4.96 5.50
N VAL A 69 -1.04 4.99 5.23
CA VAL A 69 -1.59 4.74 3.87
C VAL A 69 -1.63 5.99 3.00
N CYS A 70 -1.14 7.10 3.55
CA CYS A 70 -0.98 8.35 2.85
C CYS A 70 0.23 8.37 1.93
N LEU A 71 0.14 9.13 0.84
CA LEU A 71 1.32 9.53 0.08
C LEU A 71 2.27 10.36 0.97
N PRO A 72 3.60 10.32 0.72
CA PRO A 72 4.57 11.05 1.55
C PRO A 72 4.33 12.56 1.62
N ASP A 73 3.66 13.13 0.62
CA ASP A 73 3.30 14.55 0.57
C ASP A 73 1.92 14.85 1.19
N GLY A 74 1.24 13.83 1.73
CA GLY A 74 -0.06 13.94 2.40
C GLY A 74 -1.23 14.29 1.47
N THR A 75 -1.03 14.24 0.15
CA THR A 75 -2.06 14.63 -0.81
C THR A 75 -2.88 13.43 -1.30
N PRO A 76 -4.11 13.67 -1.81
CA PRO A 76 -4.87 12.64 -2.50
C PRO A 76 -4.10 12.04 -3.67
N CYS A 77 -4.32 10.75 -3.90
CA CYS A 77 -3.92 10.10 -5.14
C CYS A 77 -4.87 10.52 -6.27
N SER A 78 -4.52 11.61 -6.95
CA SER A 78 -5.28 12.11 -8.10
C SER A 78 -4.36 12.78 -9.11
N ASP A 79 -4.88 12.91 -10.33
CA ASP A 79 -4.34 13.85 -11.30
C ASP A 79 -5.01 15.21 -11.10
N ASN A 80 -4.20 16.24 -11.04
CA ASN A 80 -4.60 17.63 -10.82
C ASN A 80 -4.59 18.43 -12.13
N HIS A 81 -4.43 17.76 -13.28
CA HIS A 81 -4.53 18.37 -14.60
C HIS A 81 -5.15 17.41 -15.62
N GLU A 82 -6.07 17.91 -16.44
CA GLU A 82 -6.78 17.16 -17.49
C GLU A 82 -5.87 16.47 -18.53
N LYS A 83 -4.60 16.93 -18.67
CA LYS A 83 -3.65 16.46 -19.68
C LYS A 83 -2.69 15.43 -19.11
N CYS A 84 -2.79 15.09 -17.83
CA CYS A 84 -1.89 14.16 -17.16
C CYS A 84 -1.78 12.82 -17.90
N GLY A 85 -2.90 12.26 -18.39
CA GLY A 85 -2.88 11.01 -19.17
C GLY A 85 -2.05 11.15 -20.44
N ARG A 86 -2.34 12.17 -21.26
CA ARG A 86 -1.58 12.44 -22.50
C ARG A 86 -0.09 12.71 -22.23
N TRP A 87 0.24 13.40 -21.14
CA TRP A 87 1.62 13.69 -20.78
C TRP A 87 2.35 12.44 -20.31
N ALA A 88 1.70 11.60 -19.52
CA ALA A 88 2.25 10.31 -19.12
C ALA A 88 2.50 9.40 -20.34
N GLU A 89 1.55 9.31 -21.27
CA GLU A 89 1.71 8.58 -22.54
C GLU A 89 2.89 9.09 -23.38
N ARG A 90 3.19 10.39 -23.31
CA ARG A 90 4.33 11.01 -23.98
C ARG A 90 5.66 10.87 -23.21
N GLY A 91 5.66 10.19 -22.07
CA GLY A 91 6.86 9.94 -21.28
C GLY A 91 7.25 11.05 -20.31
N GLU A 92 6.37 12.02 -20.05
CA GLU A 92 6.67 13.15 -19.15
C GLU A 92 6.92 12.69 -17.70
N CYS A 93 6.42 11.52 -17.28
CA CYS A 93 6.74 10.97 -15.96
C CYS A 93 8.26 10.76 -15.76
N ALA A 94 8.99 10.43 -16.84
CA ALA A 94 10.44 10.29 -16.81
C ALA A 94 11.17 11.58 -17.18
N ALA A 95 10.64 12.35 -18.12
CA ALA A 95 11.27 13.59 -18.60
C ALA A 95 11.08 14.78 -17.65
N ASN A 96 9.96 14.81 -16.92
CA ASN A 96 9.59 15.87 -15.97
C ASN A 96 8.99 15.30 -14.66
N PRO A 97 9.75 14.45 -13.94
CA PRO A 97 9.25 13.70 -12.80
C PRO A 97 8.78 14.60 -11.65
N LYS A 98 9.45 15.74 -11.42
CA LYS A 98 9.09 16.65 -10.31
C LYS A 98 7.69 17.23 -10.47
N TYR A 99 7.34 17.67 -11.68
CA TYR A 99 6.01 18.22 -11.95
C TYR A 99 4.98 17.09 -12.01
N MET A 100 5.31 16.02 -12.73
CA MET A 100 4.40 14.93 -12.98
C MET A 100 4.08 14.13 -11.71
N HIS A 101 5.04 13.87 -10.83
CA HIS A 101 4.74 13.17 -9.57
C HIS A 101 3.98 14.04 -8.57
N ARG A 102 4.02 15.37 -8.72
CA ARG A 102 3.23 16.28 -7.88
C ARG A 102 1.79 16.40 -8.37
N ASN A 103 1.60 16.52 -9.69
CA ASN A 103 0.34 16.91 -10.30
C ASN A 103 -0.35 15.79 -11.08
N CYS A 104 0.36 14.72 -11.43
CA CYS A 104 -0.11 13.63 -12.27
C CYS A 104 0.19 12.28 -11.62
N LYS A 105 -0.10 12.18 -10.31
CA LYS A 105 0.25 11.04 -9.47
C LYS A 105 -0.38 9.75 -9.94
N LYS A 106 -1.63 9.82 -10.43
CA LYS A 106 -2.36 8.66 -10.91
C LYS A 106 -1.86 8.26 -12.29
N SER A 107 -1.75 9.22 -13.21
CA SER A 107 -1.25 8.98 -14.57
C SER A 107 0.20 8.46 -14.61
N CYS A 108 1.04 8.85 -13.64
CA CYS A 108 2.41 8.36 -13.50
C CYS A 108 2.55 7.15 -12.56
N GLU A 109 1.44 6.53 -12.16
CA GLU A 109 1.43 5.34 -11.29
C GLU A 109 2.15 5.53 -9.94
N VAL A 110 2.37 6.79 -9.54
CA VAL A 110 3.00 7.15 -8.25
C VAL A 110 2.14 6.63 -7.11
N CYS A 111 0.81 6.66 -7.27
CA CYS A 111 -0.11 6.13 -6.28
C CYS A 111 0.09 4.66 -5.93
N ASP A 112 0.37 3.83 -6.94
CA ASP A 112 0.48 2.39 -6.76
C ASP A 112 1.86 1.99 -6.19
N GLN A 113 2.86 2.86 -6.35
CA GLN A 113 4.16 2.74 -5.67
C GLN A 113 4.04 2.87 -4.14
N TYR A 114 2.98 3.51 -3.62
CA TYR A 114 2.74 3.66 -2.18
C TYR A 114 1.57 2.81 -1.65
N ARG A 115 0.73 2.25 -2.54
CA ARG A 115 -0.21 1.18 -2.17
C ARG A 115 0.49 -0.16 -1.93
N MET A 116 1.58 -0.38 -2.64
CA MET A 116 2.52 -1.44 -2.32
C MET A 116 3.44 -0.87 -1.25
N ILE A 117 3.16 -1.12 0.02
CA ILE A 117 4.24 -1.07 1.03
C ILE A 117 5.35 -1.90 0.39
N SER A 118 6.45 -1.26 0.01
CA SER A 118 7.62 -1.94 -0.54
C SER A 118 8.27 -2.69 0.62
N VAL A 119 7.58 -3.74 1.04
CA VAL A 119 8.05 -4.72 2.00
C VAL A 119 9.29 -5.32 1.37
N LYS A 120 10.46 -4.97 1.91
CA LYS A 120 11.67 -5.70 1.57
C LYS A 120 11.42 -7.13 2.01
N CYS A 121 11.44 -8.07 1.07
CA CYS A 121 11.26 -9.49 1.40
C CYS A 121 12.54 -10.04 2.02
N VAL A 122 12.79 -9.65 3.26
CA VAL A 122 13.96 -10.02 4.04
C VAL A 122 13.51 -10.38 5.45
N ASP A 123 14.30 -11.22 6.10
CA ASP A 123 14.26 -11.40 7.55
C ASP A 123 15.48 -10.63 8.08
N GLU A 124 15.23 -9.44 8.62
CA GLU A 124 16.30 -8.56 9.11
C GLU A 124 16.76 -8.97 10.52
N ASP A 125 15.88 -9.63 11.29
CA ASP A 125 16.18 -10.11 12.64
C ASP A 125 16.39 -11.63 12.66
N GLU A 126 17.40 -12.08 13.40
CA GLU A 126 17.68 -13.52 13.58
C GLU A 126 16.53 -14.28 14.27
N ARG A 127 15.66 -13.56 15.00
CA ARG A 127 14.51 -14.11 15.73
C ARG A 127 13.25 -14.24 14.87
N CYS A 128 13.27 -13.81 13.61
CA CYS A 128 12.11 -13.89 12.73
C CYS A 128 11.48 -15.30 12.69
N ALA A 129 12.30 -16.36 12.74
CA ALA A 129 11.80 -17.74 12.80
C ALA A 129 11.03 -18.06 14.07
N MET A 130 11.57 -17.71 15.24
CA MET A 130 10.91 -17.93 16.53
C MET A 130 9.61 -17.12 16.62
N TRP A 131 9.62 -15.88 16.15
CA TRP A 131 8.43 -15.04 16.13
C TRP A 131 7.35 -15.59 15.22
N ALA A 132 7.72 -16.07 14.03
CA ALA A 132 6.78 -16.74 13.15
C ALA A 132 6.17 -18.00 13.79
N GLU A 133 6.96 -18.83 14.48
CA GLU A 133 6.47 -19.99 15.23
C GLU A 133 5.52 -19.60 16.37
N ASN A 134 5.77 -18.46 17.03
CA ASN A 134 4.91 -17.88 18.05
C ASN A 134 3.70 -17.11 17.48
N SER A 135 3.35 -17.36 16.21
CA SER A 135 2.20 -16.75 15.51
C SER A 135 2.30 -15.24 15.35
N GLU A 136 3.49 -14.63 15.41
CA GLU A 136 3.65 -13.20 15.20
C GLU A 136 3.27 -12.77 13.77
N CYS A 137 3.32 -13.68 12.79
CA CYS A 137 2.82 -13.40 11.45
C CYS A 137 1.32 -13.07 11.42
N ASP A 138 0.55 -13.61 12.38
CA ASP A 138 -0.89 -13.39 12.50
C ASP A 138 -1.21 -12.32 13.57
N ASN A 139 -0.45 -12.31 14.66
CA ASN A 139 -0.67 -11.41 15.80
C ASN A 139 -0.06 -10.01 15.59
N ASN A 140 1.01 -9.93 14.79
CA ASN A 140 1.76 -8.72 14.53
C ASN A 140 2.18 -8.61 13.04
N PRO A 141 1.22 -8.71 12.11
CA PRO A 141 1.50 -8.78 10.68
C PRO A 141 2.21 -7.52 10.17
N GLY A 142 1.93 -6.33 10.71
CA GLY A 142 2.60 -5.09 10.30
C GLY A 142 4.10 -5.10 10.60
N TYR A 143 4.51 -5.44 11.83
CA TYR A 143 5.93 -5.51 12.18
C TYR A 143 6.63 -6.65 11.44
N MET A 144 5.97 -7.82 11.37
CA MET A 144 6.54 -8.98 10.70
C MET A 144 6.66 -8.77 9.19
N LEU A 145 5.70 -8.10 8.54
CA LEU A 145 5.83 -7.74 7.13
C LEU A 145 6.87 -6.65 6.88
N ASN A 146 7.29 -5.88 7.88
CA ASN A 146 8.34 -4.87 7.69
C ASN A 146 9.74 -5.42 7.99
N SER A 147 9.87 -6.30 8.99
CA SER A 147 11.16 -6.75 9.53
C SER A 147 11.47 -8.22 9.24
N CYS A 148 10.44 -9.03 9.01
CA CYS A 148 10.49 -10.50 8.93
C CYS A 148 9.62 -11.02 7.79
N ALA A 149 9.57 -10.28 6.69
CA ALA A 149 8.56 -10.48 5.67
C ALA A 149 8.72 -11.82 4.98
N LYS A 150 9.96 -12.29 4.82
CA LYS A 150 10.25 -13.51 4.09
C LYS A 150 9.69 -14.74 4.80
N ILE A 151 9.69 -14.78 6.13
CA ILE A 151 9.14 -15.93 6.86
C ILE A 151 7.61 -15.92 6.99
N CYS A 152 6.97 -14.74 7.00
CA CYS A 152 5.52 -14.62 7.13
C CYS A 152 4.77 -14.69 5.80
N VAL A 153 5.47 -14.49 4.69
CA VAL A 153 4.88 -14.51 3.35
C VAL A 153 5.00 -15.90 2.73
N ARG A 154 3.87 -16.52 2.39
CA ARG A 154 3.85 -17.82 1.69
C ARG A 154 4.12 -17.63 0.19
N PRO A 155 4.93 -18.49 -0.45
CA PRO A 155 5.08 -18.48 -1.90
C PRO A 155 3.75 -18.82 -2.58
N LYS A 156 3.52 -18.22 -3.76
CA LYS A 156 2.39 -18.56 -4.64
C LYS A 156 2.51 -19.97 -5.20
#